data_AF-A0A6F8UA46-F1
#
_entry.id   AF-A0A6F8UA46-F1
#
_cell.length_a   1.000
_cell.length_b   1.000
_cell.length_c   1.000
_cell.angle_alpha   90.00
_cell.angle_beta   90.00
_cell.angle_gamma   90.00
#
_symmetry.space_group_name_H-M   'P 1'
#
loop_
_entity.id
_entity.type
_entity.pdbx_description
1 polymer ?
#
loop_
_entity_poly.entity_id
_entity_poly.type
_entity_poly.pdbx_seq_one_letter_code
_entity_poly.pdbx_strand_id
1 'polypeptide(L)'
;MGRHNPLLPLESADHAIGDFNLIGGTRGLIIERDSRQGDPREAWADNPAEFKRIYLIDLDRTDEQGVLEKIAYIDLMNIQDPDGIAPRGTVNGIFNFPFVTIENVDRVDESTIVVANDNNYPFSIGRQQGRADDNELILLDVEDFLNAQ
;
A
#
# COMPACT_ATOMS: atom_id res chain seq x y z
N MET A 1 -7.20 16.99 29.62
CA MET A 1 -6.80 16.25 28.40
C MET A 1 -8.04 16.03 27.56
N GLY A 2 -8.17 16.74 26.44
CA GLY A 2 -9.18 16.45 25.42
C GLY A 2 -8.58 15.45 24.43
N ARG A 3 -9.33 14.40 24.09
CA ARG A 3 -8.93 13.46 23.03
C ARG A 3 -9.39 14.06 21.70
N HIS A 4 -8.45 14.51 20.87
CA HIS A 4 -8.72 14.80 19.46
C HIS A 4 -8.39 13.52 18.68
N ASN A 5 -9.41 12.94 18.05
CA ASN A 5 -9.24 11.82 17.13
C ASN A 5 -9.36 12.39 15.72
N PRO A 6 -8.26 12.53 14.99
CA PRO A 6 -8.33 13.08 13.65
C PRO A 6 -8.99 12.03 12.72
N LEU A 7 -9.77 12.50 11.75
CA LEU A 7 -10.55 11.67 10.82
C LEU A 7 -9.70 11.36 9.59
N LEU A 8 -9.54 10.08 9.25
CA LEU A 8 -8.87 9.67 8.02
C LEU A 8 -9.92 9.37 6.93
N PRO A 9 -10.00 10.17 5.85
CA PRO A 9 -10.90 9.89 4.74
C PRO A 9 -10.30 8.81 3.83
N LEU A 10 -11.10 7.80 3.50
CA LEU A 10 -10.77 6.83 2.45
C LEU A 10 -11.16 7.41 1.09
N GLU A 11 -10.46 7.01 0.02
CA GLU A 11 -10.82 7.37 -1.37
C GLU A 11 -12.16 6.74 -1.78
N SER A 12 -12.55 5.63 -1.15
CA SER A 12 -13.84 4.98 -1.33
C SER A 12 -14.32 4.34 -0.04
N ALA A 13 -15.64 4.31 0.16
CA ALA A 13 -16.26 3.64 1.31
C ALA A 13 -16.07 2.12 1.29
N ASP A 14 -15.77 1.53 0.13
CA ASP A 14 -15.53 0.09 -0.04
C ASP A 14 -14.05 -0.29 0.13
N HIS A 15 -13.17 0.69 0.36
CA HIS A 15 -11.77 0.43 0.70
C HIS A 15 -11.61 0.06 2.17
N ALA A 16 -10.47 -0.53 2.50
CA ALA A 16 -10.09 -0.80 3.88
C ALA A 16 -8.65 -0.36 4.15
N ILE A 17 -8.38 -0.13 5.42
CA ILE A 17 -7.03 0.09 5.93
C ILE A 17 -6.35 -1.27 6.10
N GLY A 18 -5.18 -1.43 5.47
CA GLY A 18 -4.37 -2.65 5.60
C GLY A 18 -3.47 -2.63 6.84
N ASP A 19 -2.85 -1.48 7.11
CA ASP A 19 -1.97 -1.25 8.26
C ASP A 19 -1.82 0.24 8.54
N PHE A 20 -1.37 0.58 9.75
CA PHE A 20 -0.96 1.91 10.16
C PHE A 20 0.27 1.84 11.07
N ASN A 21 1.35 2.54 10.69
CA ASN A 21 2.58 2.58 11.46
C ASN A 21 3.12 4.01 11.60
N LEU A 22 3.61 4.37 12.79
CA LEU A 22 4.26 5.65 13.06
C LEU A 22 5.76 5.53 12.75
N ILE A 23 6.26 6.41 11.91
CA ILE A 23 7.66 6.36 11.41
C ILE A 23 8.55 7.46 11.98
N GLY A 24 8.05 8.18 13.00
CA GLY A 24 8.75 9.21 13.75
C GLY A 24 7.85 10.39 14.10
N GLY A 25 7.87 10.79 15.37
CA GLY A 25 7.03 11.89 15.87
C GLY A 25 5.55 11.63 15.59
N THR A 26 4.94 12.49 14.79
CA THR A 26 3.54 12.44 14.37
C THR A 26 3.33 11.92 12.95
N ARG A 27 4.41 11.58 12.23
CA ARG A 27 4.32 11.06 10.86
C ARG A 27 4.04 9.58 10.85
N GLY A 28 3.20 9.14 9.93
CA GLY A 28 2.83 7.73 9.79
C GLY A 28 2.52 7.31 8.37
N LEU A 29 2.58 6.00 8.16
CA LEU A 29 2.27 5.32 6.91
C LEU A 29 0.95 4.57 7.07
N ILE A 30 0.06 4.69 6.09
CA ILE A 30 -1.23 3.99 6.07
C ILE A 30 -1.37 3.25 4.75
N ILE A 31 -1.69 1.96 4.81
CA ILE A 31 -2.14 1.23 3.62
C ILE A 31 -3.64 1.45 3.45
N GLU A 32 -4.06 1.85 2.26
CA GLU A 32 -5.46 1.83 1.82
C GLU A 32 -5.57 0.97 0.55
N ARG A 33 -6.54 0.06 0.53
CA ARG A 33 -6.69 -0.90 -0.57
C ARG A 33 -8.15 -1.22 -0.85
N ASP A 34 -8.44 -1.56 -2.10
CA ASP A 34 -9.68 -2.24 -2.46
C ASP A 34 -9.67 -3.71 -1.99
N SER A 35 -10.81 -4.40 -2.03
CA SER A 35 -10.93 -5.83 -1.67
C SER A 35 -10.61 -6.80 -2.83
N ARG A 36 -10.06 -6.29 -3.93
CA ARG A 36 -9.85 -7.03 -5.19
C ARG A 36 -8.43 -7.58 -5.28
N GLN A 37 -8.20 -8.50 -6.22
CA GLN A 37 -6.92 -9.17 -6.43
C GLN A 37 -6.69 -9.53 -7.89
N GLY A 38 -5.45 -9.85 -8.21
CA GLY A 38 -5.05 -10.20 -9.57
C GLY A 38 -4.67 -8.97 -10.37
N ASP A 39 -3.67 -9.15 -11.22
CA ASP A 39 -3.13 -8.07 -12.02
C ASP A 39 -4.12 -7.70 -13.15
N PRO A 40 -4.56 -6.44 -13.28
CA PRO A 40 -5.46 -6.02 -14.36
C PRO A 40 -4.85 -6.18 -15.77
N ARG A 41 -3.52 -6.38 -15.85
CA ARG A 41 -2.81 -6.67 -17.11
C ARG A 41 -3.01 -8.12 -17.56
N GLU A 42 -3.51 -8.99 -16.70
CA GLU A 42 -3.82 -10.38 -17.01
C GLU A 42 -5.33 -10.63 -17.13
N ALA A 43 -5.73 -11.49 -18.06
CA ALA A 43 -7.14 -11.71 -18.39
C ALA A 43 -7.87 -12.72 -17.48
N TRP A 44 -7.21 -13.24 -16.43
CA TRP A 44 -7.77 -14.35 -15.64
C TRP A 44 -8.63 -13.88 -14.46
N ALA A 45 -8.41 -12.67 -13.95
CA ALA A 45 -9.12 -12.17 -12.78
C ALA A 45 -10.44 -11.53 -13.20
N ASP A 46 -11.57 -12.07 -12.71
CA ASP A 46 -12.90 -11.51 -12.98
C ASP A 46 -13.10 -10.12 -12.35
N ASN A 47 -12.36 -9.85 -11.27
CA ASN A 47 -12.39 -8.57 -10.55
C ASN A 47 -10.95 -8.18 -10.15
N PRO A 48 -10.15 -7.66 -11.09
CA PRO A 48 -8.74 -7.37 -10.86
C PRO A 48 -8.56 -6.25 -9.82
N ALA A 49 -7.38 -6.20 -9.21
CA ALA A 49 -6.99 -5.10 -8.33
C ALA A 49 -6.94 -3.77 -9.10
N GLU A 50 -7.52 -2.72 -8.53
CA GLU A 50 -7.57 -1.37 -9.10
C GLU A 50 -6.89 -0.34 -8.20
N PHE A 51 -6.94 -0.53 -6.88
CA PHE A 51 -6.47 0.46 -5.92
C PHE A 51 -5.71 -0.19 -4.76
N LYS A 52 -4.41 0.12 -4.67
CA LYS A 52 -3.52 -0.27 -3.58
C LYS A 52 -2.55 0.89 -3.33
N ARG A 53 -2.66 1.60 -2.20
CA ARG A 53 -1.80 2.76 -1.92
C ARG A 53 -1.24 2.73 -0.51
N ILE A 54 -0.05 3.30 -0.37
CA ILE A 54 0.51 3.70 0.91
C ILE A 54 0.47 5.21 0.97
N TYR A 55 -0.17 5.77 1.99
CA TYR A 55 -0.22 7.19 2.26
C TYR A 55 0.79 7.57 3.33
N LEU A 56 1.47 8.71 3.12
CA LEU A 56 2.18 9.42 4.17
C LEU A 56 1.25 10.46 4.78
N ILE A 57 1.14 10.45 6.10
CA ILE A 57 0.35 11.41 6.87
C ILE A 57 1.20 12.08 7.95
N ASP A 58 0.66 13.14 8.53
CA ASP A 58 1.12 13.72 9.79
C ASP A 58 -0.10 13.96 10.68
N LEU A 59 -0.10 13.41 11.89
CA LEU A 59 -1.23 13.49 12.82
C LEU A 59 -1.50 14.93 13.32
N ASP A 60 -0.53 15.83 13.20
CA ASP A 60 -0.70 17.25 13.55
C ASP A 60 -1.22 18.09 12.37
N ARG A 61 -1.38 17.50 11.18
CA ARG A 61 -1.90 18.17 9.98
C ARG A 61 -3.33 17.77 9.70
N THR A 62 -4.24 18.54 10.29
CA THR A 62 -5.68 18.42 10.03
C THR A 62 -6.28 19.72 9.53
N ASP A 63 -7.36 19.62 8.76
CA ASP A 63 -8.21 20.76 8.46
C ASP A 63 -9.01 21.25 9.69
N GLU A 64 -9.82 22.30 9.50
CA GLU A 64 -10.67 22.88 10.56
C GLU A 64 -11.72 21.90 11.11
N GLN A 65 -12.01 20.82 10.37
CA GLN A 65 -12.96 19.76 10.74
C GLN A 65 -12.25 18.55 11.38
N GLY A 66 -10.92 18.61 11.52
CA GLY A 66 -10.12 17.53 12.08
C GLY A 66 -9.84 16.39 11.11
N VAL A 67 -9.99 16.60 9.80
CA VAL A 67 -9.67 15.61 8.76
C VAL A 67 -8.16 15.62 8.49
N LEU A 68 -7.53 14.46 8.55
CA LEU A 68 -6.10 14.29 8.26
C LEU A 68 -5.78 14.59 6.82
N GLU A 69 -4.67 15.29 6.62
CA GLU A 69 -4.06 15.47 5.32
C GLU A 69 -3.24 14.24 4.92
N LYS A 70 -3.52 13.70 3.73
CA LYS A 70 -2.67 12.73 3.03
C LYS A 70 -1.59 13.50 2.26
N ILE A 71 -0.38 13.57 2.81
CA ILE A 71 0.74 14.39 2.30
C ILE A 71 1.23 13.88 0.94
N ALA A 72 1.41 12.57 0.83
CA ALA A 72 1.88 11.91 -0.38
C ALA A 72 1.35 10.47 -0.44
N TYR A 73 1.48 9.82 -1.60
CA TYR A 73 1.18 8.40 -1.73
C TYR A 73 2.15 7.67 -2.64
N ILE A 74 2.28 6.37 -2.40
CA ILE A 74 2.87 5.39 -3.32
C ILE A 74 1.72 4.55 -3.89
N ASP A 75 1.69 4.39 -5.21
CA ASP A 75 0.76 3.49 -5.88
C ASP A 75 1.40 2.10 -6.04
N LEU A 76 0.91 1.14 -5.26
CA LEU A 76 1.41 -0.24 -5.30
C LEU A 76 0.95 -1.00 -6.55
N MET A 77 0.06 -0.41 -7.37
CA MET A 77 -0.29 -0.90 -8.70
C MET A 77 0.56 -0.25 -9.81
N ASN A 78 1.61 0.51 -9.46
CA ASN A 78 2.49 1.17 -10.43
C ASN A 78 3.91 1.40 -9.88
N ILE A 79 4.54 0.34 -9.35
CA ILE A 79 5.90 0.41 -8.81
C ILE A 79 6.90 0.32 -9.96
N GLN A 80 7.90 1.21 -10.00
CA GLN A 80 8.94 1.15 -11.02
C GLN A 80 9.91 0.00 -10.71
N ASP A 81 10.08 -0.91 -11.68
CA ASP A 81 11.05 -2.00 -11.66
C ASP A 81 11.74 -2.10 -13.04
N PRO A 82 12.49 -1.05 -13.46
CA PRO A 82 13.05 -0.97 -14.81
C PRO A 82 14.08 -2.08 -15.10
N ASP A 83 14.74 -2.57 -14.05
CA ASP A 83 15.74 -3.63 -14.14
C ASP A 83 15.14 -5.04 -14.01
N GLY A 84 13.83 -5.15 -13.73
CA GLY A 84 13.13 -6.42 -13.62
C GLY A 84 13.65 -7.29 -12.49
N ILE A 85 14.01 -6.70 -11.35
CA ILE A 85 14.60 -7.44 -10.23
C ILE A 85 13.56 -8.30 -9.50
N ALA A 86 12.27 -7.94 -9.60
CA ALA A 86 11.21 -8.74 -9.00
C ALA A 86 11.11 -10.09 -9.74
N PRO A 87 11.07 -11.22 -9.01
CA PRO A 87 11.06 -12.54 -9.65
C PRO A 87 9.77 -12.81 -10.46
N ARG A 88 8.68 -12.08 -10.16
CA ARG A 88 7.36 -12.16 -10.81
C ARG A 88 6.66 -10.81 -10.66
N GLY A 89 5.63 -10.53 -11.47
CA GLY A 89 4.77 -9.35 -11.31
C GLY A 89 5.24 -8.10 -12.06
N THR A 90 6.43 -8.12 -12.66
CA THR A 90 6.93 -7.03 -13.50
C THR A 90 6.53 -7.24 -14.96
N VAL A 91 5.90 -6.23 -15.56
CA VAL A 91 5.57 -6.16 -16.99
C VAL A 91 5.98 -4.79 -17.50
N ASN A 92 6.82 -4.75 -18.54
CA ASN A 92 7.32 -3.52 -19.15
C ASN A 92 7.96 -2.53 -18.14
N GLY A 93 8.72 -3.05 -17.19
CA GLY A 93 9.40 -2.23 -16.17
C GLY A 93 8.51 -1.73 -15.03
N ILE A 94 7.26 -2.21 -14.96
CA ILE A 94 6.31 -1.86 -13.90
C ILE A 94 5.95 -3.12 -13.11
N PHE A 95 6.19 -3.09 -11.80
CA PHE A 95 5.78 -4.10 -10.85
C PHE A 95 4.42 -3.72 -10.21
N ASN A 96 3.50 -4.68 -10.16
CA ASN A 96 2.21 -4.53 -9.46
C ASN A 96 2.19 -5.41 -8.21
N PHE A 97 1.52 -4.93 -7.16
CA PHE A 97 1.30 -5.65 -5.90
C PHE A 97 -0.21 -5.93 -5.66
N PRO A 98 -0.85 -6.76 -6.50
CA PRO A 98 -2.31 -6.85 -6.61
C PRO A 98 -2.95 -7.78 -5.55
N PHE A 99 -2.65 -7.56 -4.27
CA PHE A 99 -3.11 -8.44 -3.19
C PHE A 99 -4.30 -7.85 -2.41
N VAL A 100 -5.14 -8.74 -1.89
CA VAL A 100 -6.22 -8.33 -0.97
C VAL A 100 -5.63 -7.90 0.38
N THR A 101 -4.67 -8.66 0.89
CA THR A 101 -4.17 -8.62 2.26
C THR A 101 -2.74 -8.10 2.30
N ILE A 102 -2.59 -6.83 1.91
CA ILE A 102 -1.39 -6.04 2.17
C ILE A 102 -1.50 -5.55 3.61
N GLU A 103 -0.85 -6.23 4.55
CA GLU A 103 -1.11 -6.07 5.99
C GLU A 103 0.06 -5.49 6.77
N ASN A 104 1.19 -5.20 6.12
CA ASN A 104 2.29 -4.53 6.79
C ASN A 104 2.93 -3.44 5.95
N VAL A 105 3.21 -2.31 6.61
CA VAL A 105 4.14 -1.28 6.13
C VAL A 105 4.97 -0.75 7.30
N ASP A 106 6.27 -0.58 7.10
CA ASP A 106 7.12 0.13 8.06
C ASP A 106 8.32 0.80 7.37
N ARG A 107 8.93 1.77 8.05
CA ARG A 107 10.19 2.38 7.65
C ARG A 107 11.35 1.49 8.06
N VAL A 108 12.23 1.20 7.12
CA VAL A 108 13.46 0.43 7.34
C VAL A 108 14.62 1.36 7.68
N ASP A 109 14.78 2.43 6.89
CA ASP A 109 15.84 3.43 7.05
C ASP A 109 15.40 4.81 6.48
N GLU A 110 16.34 5.70 6.16
CA GLU A 110 16.07 7.06 5.69
C GLU A 110 15.36 7.15 4.35
N SER A 111 15.54 6.17 3.48
CA SER A 111 14.98 6.15 2.12
C SER A 111 14.06 4.97 1.87
N THR A 112 14.12 3.91 2.69
CA THR A 112 13.46 2.64 2.38
C THR A 112 12.30 2.32 3.32
N ILE A 113 11.23 1.80 2.72
CA ILE A 113 10.13 1.14 3.44
C ILE A 113 10.06 -0.35 3.11
N VAL A 114 9.49 -1.13 4.01
CA VAL A 114 9.09 -2.52 3.78
C VAL A 114 7.58 -2.58 3.61
N VAL A 115 7.11 -3.41 2.68
CA VAL A 115 5.68 -3.71 2.47
C VAL A 115 5.51 -5.22 2.43
N ALA A 116 4.51 -5.76 3.13
CA ALA A 116 4.25 -7.19 3.15
C ALA A 116 2.86 -7.60 2.66
N ASN A 117 2.82 -8.69 1.92
CA ASN A 117 1.64 -9.46 1.61
C ASN A 117 1.51 -10.63 2.59
N ASP A 118 0.42 -10.65 3.36
CA ASP A 118 -0.05 -11.88 3.99
C ASP A 118 -1.00 -12.55 2.98
N ASN A 119 -0.68 -13.74 2.48
CA ASN A 119 -1.50 -14.40 1.47
C ASN A 119 -2.84 -14.92 2.00
N ASN A 120 -3.10 -14.83 3.31
CA ASN A 120 -4.35 -15.23 3.98
C ASN A 120 -4.92 -16.56 3.46
N TYR A 121 -4.06 -17.58 3.36
CA TYR A 121 -4.42 -18.89 2.82
C TYR A 121 -5.54 -19.57 3.64
N PRO A 122 -6.56 -20.20 3.01
CA PRO A 122 -6.75 -20.43 1.58
C PRO A 122 -7.67 -19.41 0.88
N PHE A 123 -7.89 -18.23 1.47
CA PHE A 123 -8.95 -17.31 1.05
C PHE A 123 -8.54 -16.34 -0.06
N SER A 124 -7.23 -16.15 -0.30
CA SER A 124 -6.71 -15.33 -1.40
C SER A 124 -5.90 -16.17 -2.40
N ILE A 125 -5.89 -15.71 -3.65
CA ILE A 125 -5.11 -16.29 -4.76
C ILE A 125 -3.90 -15.40 -5.03
N GLY A 126 -4.07 -14.08 -5.04
CA GLY A 126 -3.03 -13.10 -5.33
C GLY A 126 -2.83 -12.85 -6.83
N ARG A 127 -1.61 -12.98 -7.35
CA ARG A 127 -1.25 -12.50 -8.69
C ARG A 127 -1.43 -13.51 -9.83
N GLN A 128 -1.64 -14.80 -9.55
CA GLN A 128 -1.65 -15.86 -10.58
C GLN A 128 -2.82 -16.82 -10.44
N GLN A 129 -3.54 -17.08 -11.55
CA GLN A 129 -4.66 -18.03 -11.57
C GLN A 129 -4.26 -19.43 -11.06
N GLY A 130 -5.07 -19.97 -10.15
CA GLY A 130 -4.92 -21.35 -9.66
C GLY A 130 -3.73 -21.59 -8.74
N ARG A 131 -2.98 -20.55 -8.37
CA ARG A 131 -1.86 -20.64 -7.42
C ARG A 131 -2.05 -19.57 -6.34
N ALA A 132 -2.19 -20.01 -5.09
CA ALA A 132 -2.10 -19.10 -3.95
C ALA A 132 -0.72 -18.42 -3.94
N ASP A 133 -0.69 -17.14 -3.63
CA ASP A 133 0.54 -16.38 -3.66
C ASP A 133 1.46 -16.70 -2.49
N ASP A 134 2.70 -16.25 -2.62
CA ASP A 134 3.66 -16.33 -1.54
C ASP A 134 3.34 -15.24 -0.49
N ASN A 135 3.60 -15.53 0.79
CA ASN A 135 3.85 -14.47 1.74
C ASN A 135 5.13 -13.76 1.27
N GLU A 136 5.04 -12.46 1.03
CA GLU A 136 6.10 -11.70 0.37
C GLU A 136 6.37 -10.41 1.14
N LEU A 137 7.65 -10.06 1.23
CA LEU A 137 8.10 -8.75 1.66
C LEU A 137 8.89 -8.12 0.53
N ILE A 138 8.58 -6.85 0.22
CA ILE A 138 9.33 -6.03 -0.72
C ILE A 138 9.95 -4.85 0.01
N LEU A 139 11.11 -4.42 -0.46
CA LEU A 139 11.75 -3.17 -0.05
C LEU A 139 11.58 -2.16 -1.18
N LEU A 140 11.10 -0.96 -0.85
CA LEU A 140 10.91 0.13 -1.80
C LEU A 140 11.79 1.30 -1.38
N ASP A 141 12.61 1.78 -2.32
CA ASP A 141 13.31 3.07 -2.19
C ASP A 141 12.35 4.20 -2.56
N VAL A 142 12.07 5.06 -1.58
CA VAL A 142 10.97 6.02 -1.56
C VAL A 142 11.39 7.32 -0.85
N GLU A 143 12.67 7.70 -0.96
CA GLU A 143 13.24 8.88 -0.29
C GLU A 143 12.39 10.16 -0.46
N ASP A 144 12.00 10.48 -1.69
CA ASP A 144 11.18 11.66 -2.00
C ASP A 144 9.82 11.61 -1.29
N PHE A 145 9.21 10.42 -1.24
CA PHE A 145 7.93 10.21 -0.56
C PHE A 145 8.09 10.45 0.95
N LEU A 146 9.11 9.88 1.60
CA LEU A 146 9.34 10.04 3.04
C LEU A 146 9.67 11.49 3.43
N ASN A 147 10.28 12.25 2.53
CA ASN A 147 10.64 13.65 2.74
C ASN A 147 9.55 14.67 2.33
N ALA A 148 8.49 14.21 1.66
CA ALA A 148 7.39 15.07 1.19
C ALA A 148 6.79 15.93 2.31
N GLN A 149 6.27 17.10 1.96
CA GLN A 149 5.62 18.07 2.85
C GLN A 149 4.34 18.56 2.18
#